data_AF-A0A1S8NJH9-F1
#
_entry.id   AF-A0A1S8NJH9-F1
#
_cell.length_a   1.000
_cell.length_b   1.000
_cell.length_c   1.000
_cell.angle_alpha   90.00
_cell.angle_beta   90.00
_cell.angle_gamma   90.00
#
_symmetry.space_group_name_H-M   'P 1'
#
loop_
_entity.id
_entity.type
_entity.pdbx_description
1 polymer ?
#
loop_
_entity_poly.entity_id
_entity_poly.type
_entity_poly.pdbx_seq_one_letter_code
_entity_poly.pdbx_strand_id
1 'polypeptide(L)' 'MKYLGVTLENSFPRTIYKKAYVNNLISDDKVWISLLEDRNSTSHIYNENLANEIANRIVKEYVKAIGELVKNLENLI' A
#
# COMPACT_ATOMS: atom_id res chain seq x y z
N MET A 1 -10.17 9.23 -14.79
CA MET A 1 -8.84 8.80 -15.29
C MET A 1 -8.58 7.40 -14.74
N LYS A 2 -8.65 6.35 -15.57
CA LYS A 2 -8.39 4.97 -15.13
C LYS A 2 -6.87 4.82 -15.00
N TYR A 3 -6.33 4.83 -13.78
CA TYR A 3 -4.93 4.46 -13.55
C TYR A 3 -4.76 3.00 -13.96
N LEU A 4 -4.31 2.75 -15.19
CA LEU A 4 -3.76 1.46 -15.60
C LEU A 4 -2.40 1.35 -14.93
N GLY A 5 -2.39 0.81 -13.70
CA GLY A 5 -1.14 0.33 -13.11
C GLY A 5 -0.46 -0.65 -14.06
N VAL A 6 0.85 -0.82 -13.91
CA VAL A 6 1.59 -1.84 -14.66
C VAL A 6 0.94 -3.19 -14.39
N THR A 7 0.20 -3.70 -15.36
CA THR A 7 -0.45 -5.00 -15.31
C THR A 7 0.55 -5.99 -15.84
N LEU A 8 1.50 -6.39 -14.99
CA LEU A 8 2.22 -7.63 -15.21
C LEU A 8 1.17 -8.76 -15.29
N GLU A 9 1.25 -9.60 -16.31
CA GLU A 9 0.32 -10.73 -16.45
C GLU A 9 0.26 -11.51 -15.13
N ASN A 10 -0.97 -11.82 -14.68
CA ASN A 10 -1.25 -12.55 -13.44
C ASN A 10 -0.74 -11.90 -12.13
N SER A 11 -0.46 -10.60 -12.12
CA SER A 11 0.08 -9.91 -10.94
C SER A 11 -0.91 -8.90 -10.36
N PHE A 12 -1.79 -9.36 -9.47
CA PHE A 12 -2.70 -8.48 -8.74
C PHE A 12 -1.99 -7.81 -7.56
N PRO A 13 -2.25 -6.53 -7.23
CA PRO A 13 -1.58 -5.82 -6.14
C PRO A 13 -1.62 -6.57 -4.80
N ARG A 14 -2.78 -7.16 -4.45
CA ARG A 14 -2.94 -7.99 -3.24
C ARG A 14 -1.99 -9.20 -3.24
N THR A 15 -1.79 -9.84 -4.39
CA THR A 15 -0.86 -10.97 -4.54
C THR A 15 0.60 -10.50 -4.43
N ILE A 16 0.92 -9.32 -4.98
CA ILE A 16 2.26 -8.74 -4.89
C ILE A 16 2.62 -8.44 -3.43
N TYR A 17 1.73 -7.80 -2.66
CA TYR A 17 1.97 -7.54 -1.24
C TYR A 17 2.15 -8.82 -0.43
N LYS A 18 1.32 -9.84 -0.66
CA LYS A 18 1.50 -11.15 -0.01
C LYS A 18 2.86 -11.78 -0.32
N LYS A 19 3.30 -11.73 -1.58
CA LYS A 19 4.64 -12.22 -1.95
C LYS A 19 5.75 -11.42 -1.28
N ALA A 20 5.64 -10.10 -1.23
CA ALA A 20 6.62 -9.24 -0.56
C ALA A 20 6.73 -9.58 0.93
N TYR A 21 5.60 -9.84 1.60
CA TYR A 21 5.57 -10.26 3.00
C TYR A 21 6.24 -11.62 3.21
N VAL A 22 5.90 -12.63 2.40
CA VAL A 22 6.52 -13.96 2.48
C VAL A 22 8.03 -13.93 2.22
N ASN A 23 8.50 -12.96 1.42
CA ASN A 23 9.93 -12.76 1.16
C ASN A 23 10.61 -11.79 2.15
N ASN A 24 9.95 -11.44 3.26
CA ASN A 24 10.46 -10.52 4.29
C ASN A 24 10.86 -9.13 3.77
N LEU A 25 10.34 -8.72 2.62
CA LEU A 25 10.58 -7.39 2.06
C LEU A 25 9.73 -6.33 2.78
N ILE A 26 8.57 -6.74 3.30
CA ILE A 26 7.69 -5.93 4.14
C ILE A 26 7.30 -6.71 5.40
N SER A 27 7.06 -6.01 6.50
CA SER A 27 6.94 -6.64 7.82
C SER A 27 5.51 -6.84 8.33
N ASP A 28 4.54 -6.06 7.83
CA ASP A 28 3.12 -6.18 8.22
C ASP A 28 2.24 -6.07 6.97
N ASP A 29 1.78 -7.22 6.45
CA ASP A 29 0.96 -7.27 5.25
C ASP A 29 -0.38 -6.56 5.40
N LYS A 30 -0.94 -6.47 6.61
CA LYS A 30 -2.23 -5.81 6.87
C LYS A 30 -2.15 -4.33 6.57
N VAL A 31 -1.04 -3.66 6.91
CA VAL A 31 -0.85 -2.23 6.60
C VAL A 31 -0.92 -1.99 5.09
N TRP A 32 -0.32 -2.87 4.30
CA TRP A 32 -0.33 -2.77 2.83
C TRP A 32 -1.68 -3.11 2.21
N ILE A 33 -2.41 -4.06 2.79
CA ILE A 33 -3.78 -4.36 2.39
C ILE A 33 -4.70 -3.16 2.67
N SER A 34 -4.62 -2.57 3.86
CA SER A 34 -5.38 -1.36 4.23
C SER A 34 -5.04 -0.19 3.30
N LEU A 35 -3.75 0.02 3.01
CA LEU A 35 -3.29 1.04 2.05
C LEU A 35 -3.92 0.84 0.67
N LEU A 36 -3.96 -0.40 0.17
CA LEU A 36 -4.56 -0.72 -1.12
C LEU A 36 -6.06 -0.41 -1.13
N GLU A 37 -6.77 -0.74 -0.05
CA GLU A 37 -8.20 -0.50 0.11
C GLU A 37 -8.51 1.00 0.20
N ASP A 38 -7.75 1.73 1.02
CA ASP A 38 -7.83 3.18 1.13
C ASP A 38 -7.58 3.86 -0.22
N ARG A 39 -6.54 3.45 -0.94
CA ARG A 39 -6.24 3.95 -2.30
C ARG A 39 -7.44 3.75 -3.23
N ASN A 40 -8.06 2.57 -3.23
CA ASN A 40 -9.21 2.30 -4.08
C ASN A 40 -10.42 3.18 -3.71
N SER A 41 -10.61 3.46 -2.42
CA SER A 41 -11.70 4.32 -1.93
C SER A 41 -11.51 5.81 -2.22
N THR A 42 -10.28 6.29 -2.47
CA THR A 42 -10.02 7.72 -2.77
C THR A 42 -10.76 8.24 -4.00
N SER A 43 -11.08 7.37 -4.96
CA SER A 43 -11.90 7.71 -6.13
C SER A 43 -13.38 7.98 -5.80
N HIS A 44 -13.81 7.62 -4.60
CA HIS A 44 -15.18 7.75 -4.08
C HIS A 44 -15.24 8.63 -2.83
N ILE A 45 -14.22 9.49 -2.62
CA ILE A 45 -14.10 10.33 -1.42
C ILE A 45 -15.07 11.52 -1.50
N TYR A 46 -16.34 11.27 -1.23
CA TYR A 46 -17.36 12.30 -1.00
C TYR A 46 -17.61 12.51 0.50
N ASN A 47 -16.98 11.70 1.35
CA ASN A 47 -17.13 11.70 2.79
C ASN A 47 -15.85 12.27 3.44
N GLU A 48 -15.96 13.46 4.03
CA GLU A 48 -14.86 14.14 4.71
C GLU A 48 -14.30 13.34 5.90
N ASN A 49 -15.15 12.61 6.62
CA ASN A 49 -14.69 11.74 7.72
C ASN A 49 -13.77 10.64 7.19
N LEU A 50 -14.15 10.00 6.08
CA LEU A 50 -13.30 8.99 5.43
C LEU A 50 -11.98 9.60 4.95
N ALA A 51 -12.01 10.81 4.38
CA ALA A 51 -10.78 11.52 3.99
C ALA A 51 -9.85 11.77 5.18
N ASN A 52 -10.40 12.23 6.30
CA ASN A 52 -9.64 12.46 7.53
C ASN A 52 -9.08 11.15 8.13
N GLU A 53 -9.84 10.07 8.08
CA GLU A 53 -9.37 8.75 8.51
C GLU A 53 -8.21 8.23 7.64
N ILE A 54 -8.34 8.32 6.31
CA ILE A 54 -7.28 7.91 5.38
C ILE A 54 -6.03 8.77 5.58
N ALA A 55 -6.18 10.09 5.72
CA ALA A 55 -5.06 10.98 6.00
C ALA A 55 -4.34 10.61 7.30
N ASN A 56 -5.09 10.29 8.36
CA ASN A 56 -4.52 9.81 9.62
C ASN A 56 -3.75 8.49 9.46
N ARG A 57 -4.29 7.52 8.71
CA ARG A 57 -3.61 6.24 8.42
C ARG A 57 -2.35 6.44 7.59
N ILE A 58 -2.36 7.36 6.61
CA ILE A 58 -1.17 7.71 5.82
C ILE A 58 -0.03 8.14 6.75
N VAL A 59 -0.28 9.12 7.62
CA VAL A 59 0.75 9.71 8.47
C VAL A 59 1.23 8.75 9.55
N LYS A 60 0.33 7.96 10.15
CA LYS A 60 0.65 7.10 11.30
C LYS A 60 1.20 5.73 10.90
N GLU A 61 0.77 5.19 9.77
CA GLU A 61 1.04 3.80 9.41
C GLU A 61 1.78 3.69 8.07
N TYR A 62 1.24 4.29 7.01
CA TYR A 62 1.72 4.02 5.65
C TYR A 62 3.08 4.63 5.37
N VAL A 63 3.34 5.86 5.84
CA VAL A 63 4.67 6.49 5.70
C VAL A 63 5.76 5.64 6.36
N LYS A 64 5.47 5.10 7.55
CA LYS A 64 6.41 4.22 8.27
C LYS A 64 6.67 2.93 7.49
N ALA A 65 5.61 2.26 7.03
CA ALA A 65 5.73 1.00 6.27
C ALA A 65 6.48 1.19 4.95
N ILE A 66 6.23 2.29 4.23
CA ILE A 66 6.96 2.63 3.00
C ILE A 66 8.43 2.93 3.30
N GLY A 67 8.71 3.69 4.36
CA GLY A 67 10.09 3.99 4.76
C GLY A 67 10.90 2.75 5.14
N GLU A 68 10.26 1.76 5.77
CA GLU A 68 10.87 0.45 6.02
C GLU A 68 11.15 -0.31 4.73
N LEU A 69 10.19 -0.36 3.80
CA LEU A 69 10.40 -0.98 2.49
C LEU A 69 11.59 -0.36 1.74
N VAL A 70 11.72 0.97 1.73
CA VAL A 70 12.85 1.65 1.07
C VAL A 70 14.18 1.17 1.65
N LYS A 71 14.31 1.12 2.98
CA LYS A 71 15.52 0.60 3.64
C LYS A 71 15.80 -0.85 3.28
N ASN A 72 14.77 -1.69 3.24
CA ASN A 72 14.91 -3.10 2.88
C ASN A 72 15.39 -3.26 1.43
N LEU A 73 14.91 -2.42 0.52
CA LEU A 73 15.35 -2.39 -0.88
C LEU A 73 16.79 -1.88 -1.03
N GLU A 74 17.19 -0.87 -0.26
CA GLU A 74 18.58 -0.38 -0.25
C GLU A 74 19.56 -1.48 0.21
N ASN A 75 19.16 -2.33 1.16
CA ASN A 75 19.97 -3.45 1.64
C ASN A 75 20.05 -4.64 0.66
N LEU A 76 19.26 -4.64 -0.42
CA LEU A 76 19.26 -5.71 -1.44
C LEU A 76 20.22 -5.44 -2.61
N ILE A 77 20.80 -4.23 -2.66
CA ILE A 77 21.74 -3.77 -3.70
C ILE A 77 23.14 -3.77 -3.12
#